data_AF-M7BMB1-F1
#
_entry.id   AF-M7BMB1-F1
#
_cell.length_a   1.000
_cell.length_b   1.000
_cell.length_c   1.000
_cell.angle_alpha   90.00
_cell.angle_beta   90.00
_cell.angle_gamma   90.00
#
_symmetry.space_group_name_H-M   'P 1'
#
loop_
_entity.id
_entity.type
_entity.pdbx_description
1 polymer ?
#
loop_
_entity_poly.entity_id
_entity_poly.type
_entity_poly.pdbx_seq_one_letter_code
_entity_poly.pdbx_strand_id
1 'polypeptide(L)'
;MIWQTLASSAPTAKGEERKFFAPSKGYEFLFCHPSPCSLVVSVVNEREHHGQQAPALKAKEVKCLDLSGRMVYSSGGLQLRIAKQQAILSRHNFNSWAVVRKFKDNFSQGSQQEFMALVDKGKAVAKTSLQASLDSADAAARTTASGWS
;
A
#
# COMPACT_ATOMS: atom_id res chain seq x y z
N MET A 1 9.16 32.65 -8.51
CA MET A 1 8.25 32.00 -7.54
C MET A 1 6.88 31.90 -8.18
N ILE A 2 6.48 30.72 -8.64
CA ILE A 2 5.19 30.51 -9.29
C ILE A 2 4.52 29.37 -8.55
N TRP A 3 3.47 29.70 -7.78
CA TRP A 3 2.56 28.70 -7.22
C TRP A 3 1.73 28.15 -8.39
N GLN A 4 2.01 26.91 -8.78
CA GLN A 4 1.15 26.16 -9.70
C GLN A 4 0.12 25.39 -8.86
N THR A 5 -1.14 25.75 -9.06
CA THR A 5 -2.32 25.04 -8.58
C THR A 5 -2.24 23.58 -9.00
N LEU A 6 -2.18 22.65 -8.02
CA LEU A 6 -2.38 21.23 -8.31
C LEU A 6 -3.84 21.07 -8.76
N ALA A 7 -4.04 20.94 -10.06
CA ALA A 7 -5.32 20.56 -10.63
C ALA A 7 -5.74 19.24 -9.98
N SER A 8 -6.94 19.24 -9.39
CA SER A 8 -7.61 18.05 -8.87
C SER A 8 -7.60 16.97 -9.95
N SER A 9 -6.76 15.95 -9.80
CA SER A 9 -6.85 14.75 -10.62
C SER A 9 -8.22 14.12 -10.38
N ALA A 10 -8.91 13.78 -11.48
CA ALA A 10 -10.14 13.01 -11.41
C ALA A 10 -9.88 11.68 -10.68
N PRO A 11 -10.85 11.11 -9.95
CA PRO A 11 -10.68 9.84 -9.27
C PRO A 11 -10.18 8.80 -10.27
N THR A 12 -8.96 8.33 -10.06
CA THR A 12 -8.28 7.40 -10.96
C THR A 12 -9.20 6.24 -11.27
N ALA A 13 -9.37 5.98 -12.57
CA ALA A 13 -10.25 4.98 -13.13
C ALA A 13 -10.11 3.64 -12.40
N LYS A 14 -11.26 3.01 -12.09
CA LYS A 14 -11.44 1.72 -11.40
C LYS A 14 -10.75 0.50 -12.06
N GLY A 15 -9.81 0.71 -12.98
CA GLY A 15 -9.16 -0.32 -13.79
C GLY A 15 -7.87 -0.89 -13.18
N GLU A 16 -7.10 -0.12 -12.40
CA GLU A 16 -5.76 -0.58 -11.97
C GLU A 16 -5.75 -1.40 -10.67
N GLU A 17 -6.80 -1.30 -9.84
CA GLU A 17 -6.88 -2.08 -8.58
C GLU A 17 -7.18 -3.57 -8.78
N ARG A 18 -7.65 -3.98 -9.97
CA ARG A 18 -8.02 -5.39 -10.24
C ARG A 18 -6.83 -6.34 -10.27
N LYS A 19 -5.61 -5.84 -10.50
CA LYS A 19 -4.39 -6.67 -10.63
C LYS A 19 -3.90 -7.22 -9.29
N PHE A 20 -4.33 -6.64 -8.17
CA PHE A 20 -3.84 -6.99 -6.82
C PHE A 20 -4.98 -7.40 -5.88
N PHE A 21 -6.11 -7.82 -6.44
CA PHE A 21 -7.27 -8.26 -5.67
C PHE A 21 -6.96 -9.60 -4.99
N ALA A 22 -6.61 -9.56 -3.70
CA ALA A 22 -6.52 -10.72 -2.85
C ALA A 22 -7.89 -10.95 -2.17
N PRO A 23 -8.39 -12.19 -2.03
CA PRO A 23 -9.58 -12.47 -1.24
C PRO A 23 -9.37 -11.98 0.19
N SER A 24 -10.14 -11.00 0.63
CA SER A 24 -9.96 -10.30 1.92
C SER A 24 -10.70 -10.97 3.08
N LYS A 25 -11.05 -12.25 2.98
CA LYS A 25 -11.92 -12.94 3.96
C LYS A 25 -11.32 -12.83 5.37
N GLY A 26 -11.96 -12.04 6.24
CA GLY A 26 -11.53 -11.79 7.62
C GLY A 26 -10.63 -10.56 7.85
N TYR A 27 -10.25 -9.83 6.79
CA TYR A 27 -9.45 -8.59 6.86
C TYR A 27 -10.09 -7.42 6.11
N GLU A 28 -11.39 -7.50 5.80
CA GLU A 28 -12.12 -6.45 5.07
C GLU A 28 -12.04 -5.09 5.76
N PHE A 29 -11.95 -5.08 7.09
CA PHE A 29 -11.83 -3.86 7.90
C PHE A 29 -10.56 -3.05 7.62
N LEU A 30 -9.49 -3.66 7.09
CA LEU A 30 -8.23 -2.97 6.73
C LEU A 30 -8.29 -2.33 5.33
N PHE A 31 -9.32 -2.63 4.54
CA PHE A 31 -9.43 -2.22 3.14
C PHE A 31 -10.70 -1.42 2.84
N CYS A 32 -11.69 -1.46 3.73
CA CYS A 32 -12.89 -0.62 3.66
C CYS A 32 -12.72 0.64 4.50
N HIS A 33 -13.12 1.79 3.95
CA HIS A 33 -13.36 2.99 4.75
C HIS A 33 -14.37 2.65 5.85
N PRO A 34 -14.17 3.10 7.11
CA PRO A 34 -15.20 2.95 8.12
C PRO A 34 -16.51 3.57 7.58
N SER A 35 -17.58 2.79 7.62
CA SER A 35 -18.90 3.24 7.16
C SER A 35 -19.29 4.49 7.95
N PRO A 36 -19.80 5.55 7.31
CA PRO A 36 -20.37 6.71 7.99
C PRO A 36 -21.48 6.35 9.00
N CYS A 37 -22.02 5.13 8.94
CA CYS A 37 -23.09 4.63 9.80
C CYS A 37 -22.58 3.97 11.09
N SER A 38 -21.52 4.48 11.71
CA SER A 38 -21.12 4.09 13.07
C SER A 38 -21.92 4.92 14.09
N LEU A 39 -22.36 4.31 15.21
CA LEU A 39 -23.05 4.98 16.32
C LEU A 39 -22.30 6.26 16.77
N VAL A 40 -20.97 6.23 16.71
CA VAL A 40 -20.08 7.36 17.05
C VAL A 40 -20.28 8.55 16.10
N VAL A 41 -20.42 8.30 14.79
CA VAL A 41 -20.68 9.34 13.78
C VAL A 41 -22.10 9.90 13.93
N SER A 42 -23.08 9.05 14.26
CA SER A 42 -24.46 9.49 14.51
C SER A 42 -24.57 10.41 15.72
N VAL A 43 -23.89 10.09 16.82
CA VAL A 43 -23.89 10.90 18.06
C VAL A 43 -23.16 12.24 17.85
N VAL A 44 -22.09 12.25 17.05
CA VAL A 44 -21.38 13.49 16.68
C VAL A 44 -22.24 14.36 15.76
N ASN A 45 -22.91 13.75 14.77
CA ASN A 45 -23.80 14.45 13.84
C ASN A 45 -25.02 15.06 14.55
N GLU A 46 -25.64 14.35 15.50
CA GLU A 46 -26.74 14.90 16.30
C GLU A 46 -26.32 16.09 17.19
N ARG A 47 -25.08 16.05 17.74
CA ARG A 47 -24.50 17.19 18.47
C ARG A 47 -24.23 18.40 17.58
N GLU A 48 -23.83 18.18 16.33
CA GLU A 48 -23.59 19.24 15.35
C GLU A 48 -24.90 19.93 14.94
N HIS A 49 -25.97 19.15 14.73
CA HIS A 49 -27.31 19.68 14.41
C HIS A 49 -27.98 20.47 15.54
N HIS A 50 -27.70 20.16 16.81
CA HIS A 50 -28.26 20.88 17.96
C HIS A 50 -27.42 22.07 18.43
N GLY A 51 -26.18 22.22 17.94
CA GLY A 51 -25.19 23.13 18.53
C GLY A 51 -24.86 24.40 17.74
N GLN A 52 -24.64 24.33 16.43
CA GLN A 52 -24.21 25.50 15.65
C GLN A 52 -24.56 25.32 14.16
N GLN A 53 -25.31 26.27 13.58
CA GLN A 53 -25.23 26.51 12.14
C GLN A 53 -23.85 27.12 11.84
N ALA A 54 -22.89 26.28 11.48
CA ALA A 54 -21.58 26.76 11.03
C ALA A 54 -21.71 27.43 9.64
N PRO A 55 -20.95 28.50 9.35
CA PRO A 55 -20.97 29.15 8.04
C PRO A 55 -20.59 28.17 6.92
N ALA A 56 -21.10 28.38 5.70
CA ALA A 56 -20.82 27.57 4.51
C ALA A 56 -19.31 27.30 4.25
N LEU A 57 -18.43 28.14 4.80
CA LEU A 57 -16.98 27.97 4.78
C LEU A 57 -16.50 26.75 5.59
N LYS A 58 -17.09 26.50 6.76
CA LYS A 58 -16.74 25.39 7.67
C LYS A 58 -17.18 24.03 7.13
N ALA A 59 -18.36 23.97 6.51
CA ALA A 59 -18.85 22.75 5.86
C ALA A 59 -17.94 22.30 4.69
N LYS A 60 -17.34 23.26 3.97
CA LYS A 60 -16.36 22.98 2.91
C LYS A 60 -15.05 22.43 3.47
N GLU A 61 -14.57 22.97 4.60
CA GLU A 61 -13.37 22.48 5.31
C GLU A 61 -13.58 21.05 5.83
N VAL A 62 -14.71 20.76 6.49
CA VAL A 62 -15.04 19.41 6.99
C VAL A 62 -15.10 18.38 5.86
N LYS A 63 -15.76 18.72 4.73
CA LYS A 63 -15.81 17.86 3.55
C LYS A 63 -14.43 17.65 2.91
N CYS A 64 -13.56 18.67 2.95
CA CYS A 64 -12.19 18.57 2.43
C CYS A 64 -11.33 17.64 3.29
N LEU A 65 -11.46 17.72 4.62
CA LEU A 65 -10.75 16.85 5.57
C LEU A 65 -11.22 15.38 5.44
N ASP A 66 -12.53 15.15 5.30
CA ASP A 66 -13.08 13.81 5.07
C ASP A 66 -12.60 13.19 3.74
N LEU A 67 -12.59 13.97 2.65
CA LEU A 67 -12.06 13.53 1.37
C LEU A 67 -10.57 13.21 1.44
N SER A 68 -9.80 14.04 2.16
CA SER A 68 -8.37 13.84 2.40
C SER A 68 -8.11 12.58 3.22
N GLY A 69 -8.88 12.33 4.28
CA GLY A 69 -8.79 11.12 5.10
C GLY A 69 -9.10 9.86 4.31
N ARG A 70 -10.17 9.87 3.50
CA ARG A 70 -10.48 8.75 2.59
C ARG A 70 -9.37 8.53 1.56
N MET A 71 -8.78 9.59 1.01
CA MET A 71 -7.68 9.46 0.05
C MET A 71 -6.46 8.80 0.70
N VAL A 72 -6.06 9.24 1.90
CA VAL A 72 -4.91 8.71 2.65
C VAL A 72 -5.12 7.23 3.00
N TYR A 73 -6.32 6.87 3.47
CA TYR A 73 -6.63 5.48 3.82
C TYR A 73 -6.70 4.57 2.57
N SER A 74 -7.34 5.02 1.49
CA SER A 74 -7.38 4.25 0.23
C SER A 74 -5.98 4.05 -0.37
N SER A 75 -5.17 5.12 -0.37
CA SER A 75 -3.80 5.07 -0.88
C SER A 75 -2.91 4.14 -0.05
N GLY A 76 -2.94 4.26 1.29
CA GLY A 76 -2.19 3.39 2.20
C GLY A 76 -2.61 1.92 2.06
N GLY A 77 -3.92 1.64 1.99
CA GLY A 77 -4.44 0.29 1.79
C GLY A 77 -4.07 -0.31 0.42
N LEU A 78 -3.96 0.50 -0.64
CA LEU A 78 -3.46 0.05 -1.94
C LEU A 78 -1.95 -0.25 -1.90
N GLN A 79 -1.15 0.65 -1.32
CA GLN A 79 0.30 0.45 -1.17
C GLN A 79 0.61 -0.82 -0.36
N LEU A 80 -0.14 -1.07 0.71
CA LEU A 80 0.01 -2.29 1.51
C LEU A 80 -0.29 -3.56 0.69
N ARG A 81 -1.32 -3.53 -0.17
CA ARG A 81 -1.65 -4.67 -1.07
C ARG A 81 -0.53 -4.94 -2.07
N ILE A 82 0.01 -3.88 -2.68
CA ILE A 82 1.14 -3.99 -3.62
C ILE A 82 2.37 -4.56 -2.91
N ALA A 83 2.74 -3.98 -1.76
CA ALA A 83 3.87 -4.44 -0.95
C ALA A 83 3.73 -5.91 -0.53
N LYS A 84 2.52 -6.34 -0.12
CA LYS A 84 2.24 -7.73 0.23
C LYS A 84 2.48 -8.68 -0.95
N GLN A 85 1.96 -8.33 -2.13
CA GLN A 85 2.14 -9.17 -3.32
C GLN A 85 3.61 -9.22 -3.74
N GLN A 86 4.32 -8.09 -3.68
CA GLN A 86 5.73 -8.02 -3.99
C GLN A 86 6.58 -8.86 -3.01
N ALA A 87 6.24 -8.87 -1.72
CA ALA A 87 6.90 -9.72 -0.73
C ALA A 87 6.70 -11.22 -1.03
N ILE A 88 5.50 -11.64 -1.42
CA ILE A 88 5.21 -13.04 -1.81
C ILE A 88 6.06 -13.44 -3.02
N LEU A 89 6.10 -12.61 -4.05
CA LEU A 89 6.89 -12.85 -5.26
C LEU A 89 8.39 -12.93 -4.96
N SER A 90 8.92 -12.00 -4.16
CA SER A 90 10.34 -11.97 -3.81
C SER A 90 10.75 -13.15 -2.95
N ARG A 91 9.87 -13.60 -2.04
CA ARG A 91 10.10 -14.84 -1.27
C ARG A 91 10.13 -16.07 -2.18
N HIS A 92 9.18 -16.16 -3.11
CA HIS A 92 9.16 -17.26 -4.08
C HIS A 92 10.44 -17.25 -4.93
N ASN A 93 10.82 -16.10 -5.47
CA ASN A 93 12.05 -15.94 -6.25
C ASN A 93 13.30 -16.39 -5.47
N PHE A 94 13.43 -15.96 -4.20
CA PHE A 94 14.52 -16.38 -3.33
C PHE A 94 14.60 -17.90 -3.17
N ASN A 95 13.45 -18.55 -2.96
CA ASN A 95 13.37 -20.01 -2.85
C ASN A 95 13.70 -20.70 -4.18
N SER A 96 13.26 -20.16 -5.31
CA SER A 96 13.61 -20.69 -6.64
C SER A 96 15.12 -20.71 -6.87
N TRP A 97 15.85 -19.69 -6.42
CA TRP A 97 17.32 -19.69 -6.50
C TRP A 97 17.99 -20.80 -5.67
N ALA A 98 17.34 -21.29 -4.60
CA ALA A 98 17.83 -22.46 -3.87
C ALA A 98 17.70 -23.75 -4.70
N VAL A 99 16.66 -23.85 -5.53
CA VAL A 99 16.48 -24.96 -6.49
C VAL A 99 17.48 -24.83 -7.63
N VAL A 100 17.65 -23.63 -8.22
CA VAL A 100 18.64 -23.37 -9.28
C VAL A 100 20.05 -23.75 -8.82
N ARG A 101 20.41 -23.46 -7.56
CA ARG A 101 21.72 -23.85 -7.01
C ARG A 101 22.03 -25.34 -7.15
N LYS A 102 21.02 -26.22 -7.10
CA LYS A 102 21.21 -27.68 -7.24
C LYS A 102 21.72 -28.10 -8.62
N PHE A 103 21.59 -27.24 -9.63
CA PHE A 103 22.07 -27.51 -10.98
C PHE A 103 23.56 -27.21 -11.16
N LYS A 104 24.26 -26.77 -10.11
CA LYS A 104 25.70 -26.45 -10.14
C LYS A 104 26.53 -27.58 -10.76
N ASP A 105 26.23 -28.83 -10.41
CA ASP A 105 27.05 -29.98 -10.80
C ASP A 105 26.90 -30.36 -12.28
N ASN A 106 25.94 -29.77 -13.00
CA ASN A 106 25.78 -29.94 -14.45
C ASN A 106 26.76 -29.09 -15.26
N PHE A 107 27.46 -28.15 -14.62
CA PHE A 107 28.41 -27.24 -15.26
C PHE A 107 29.86 -27.75 -15.15
N SER A 108 30.68 -27.42 -16.15
CA SER A 108 32.13 -27.68 -16.10
C SER A 108 32.76 -26.95 -14.90
N GLN A 109 33.82 -27.51 -14.30
CA GLN A 109 34.45 -26.90 -13.11
C GLN A 109 34.81 -25.41 -13.30
N GLY A 110 35.26 -25.01 -14.49
CA GLY A 110 35.57 -23.61 -14.80
C GLY A 110 34.36 -22.67 -14.81
N SER A 111 33.17 -23.17 -15.16
CA SER A 111 31.94 -22.36 -15.22
C SER A 111 31.10 -22.41 -13.94
N GLN A 112 31.38 -23.34 -13.02
CA GLN A 112 30.66 -23.46 -11.74
C GLN A 112 30.80 -22.21 -10.87
N GLN A 113 31.95 -21.53 -10.89
CA GLN A 113 32.17 -20.33 -10.09
C GLN A 113 31.29 -19.16 -10.56
N GLU A 114 31.22 -18.95 -11.88
CA GLU A 114 30.37 -17.91 -12.49
C GLU A 114 28.88 -18.21 -12.25
N PHE A 115 28.48 -19.47 -12.38
CA PHE A 115 27.13 -19.91 -12.07
C PHE A 115 26.75 -19.64 -10.61
N MET A 116 27.64 -19.97 -9.66
CA MET A 116 27.41 -19.70 -8.24
C MET A 116 27.30 -18.20 -7.96
N ALA A 117 28.16 -17.38 -8.57
CA ALA A 117 28.08 -15.93 -8.46
C ALA A 117 26.73 -15.39 -9.00
N LEU A 118 26.22 -15.95 -10.11
CA LEU A 118 24.92 -15.59 -10.65
C LEU A 118 23.78 -15.94 -9.67
N VAL A 119 23.80 -17.15 -9.11
CA VAL A 119 22.81 -17.60 -8.12
C VAL A 119 22.80 -16.69 -6.89
N ASP A 120 23.98 -16.35 -6.36
CA ASP A 120 24.09 -15.51 -5.18
C ASP A 120 23.65 -14.06 -5.46
N LYS A 121 23.95 -13.53 -6.66
CA LYS A 121 23.41 -12.25 -7.13
C LYS A 121 21.88 -12.29 -7.21
N GLY A 122 21.31 -13.35 -7.76
CA GLY A 122 19.86 -13.55 -7.85
C GLY A 122 19.18 -13.57 -6.48
N LYS A 123 19.78 -14.26 -5.51
CA LYS A 123 19.32 -14.28 -4.11
C LYS A 123 19.43 -12.90 -3.46
N ALA A 124 20.52 -12.18 -3.68
CA ALA A 124 20.70 -10.83 -3.15
C ALA A 124 19.61 -9.88 -3.69
N VAL A 125 19.33 -9.91 -4.99
CA VAL A 125 18.26 -9.11 -5.61
C VAL A 125 16.90 -9.46 -5.01
N ALA A 126 16.58 -10.75 -4.87
CA ALA A 126 15.32 -11.19 -4.26
C ALA A 126 15.19 -10.71 -2.80
N LYS A 127 16.27 -10.79 -2.02
CA LYS A 127 16.30 -10.30 -0.63
C LYS A 127 16.11 -8.79 -0.54
N THR A 128 16.80 -8.02 -1.39
CA THR A 128 16.64 -6.56 -1.44
C THR A 128 15.23 -6.16 -1.84
N SER A 129 14.63 -6.85 -2.81
CA SER A 129 13.23 -6.60 -3.20
C SER A 129 12.23 -6.92 -2.08
N LEU A 130 12.48 -7.99 -1.30
CA LEU A 130 11.69 -8.29 -0.11
C LEU A 130 11.81 -7.18 0.94
N GLN A 131 13.02 -6.69 1.20
CA GLN A 131 13.23 -5.58 2.13
C GLN A 131 12.51 -4.31 1.67
N ALA A 132 12.66 -3.93 0.39
CA ALA A 132 11.96 -2.77 -0.17
C ALA A 132 10.43 -2.90 -0.06
N SER A 133 9.89 -4.13 -0.14
CA SER A 133 8.46 -4.38 0.07
C SER A 133 8.07 -4.15 1.53
N LEU A 134 8.90 -4.57 2.49
CA LEU A 134 8.67 -4.30 3.91
C LEU A 134 8.72 -2.80 4.22
N ASP A 135 9.73 -2.10 3.68
CA ASP A 135 9.89 -0.66 3.87
C ASP A 135 8.70 0.11 3.26
N SER A 136 8.20 -0.34 2.10
CA SER A 136 7.01 0.22 1.47
C SER A 136 5.75 -0.01 2.30
N ALA A 137 5.60 -1.19 2.93
CA ALA A 137 4.48 -1.47 3.81
C ALA A 137 4.52 -0.60 5.07
N ASP A 138 5.70 -0.41 5.65
CA ASP A 138 5.91 0.47 6.80
C ASP A 138 5.65 1.95 6.46
N ALA A 139 6.11 2.42 5.30
CA ALA A 139 5.80 3.77 4.82
C ALA A 139 4.30 3.98 4.60
N ALA A 140 3.60 2.98 4.05
CA ALA A 140 2.15 3.02 3.89
C ALA A 140 1.44 3.12 5.26
N ALA A 141 1.85 2.31 6.23
CA ALA A 141 1.31 2.35 7.60
C ALA A 141 1.54 3.72 8.27
N ARG A 142 2.75 4.28 8.13
CA ARG A 142 3.08 5.61 8.66
C ARG A 142 2.25 6.71 8.00
N THR A 143 2.04 6.65 6.68
CA THR A 143 1.22 7.63 5.95
C THR A 143 -0.24 7.58 6.41
N THR A 144 -0.79 6.40 6.66
CA THR A 144 -2.13 6.25 7.22
C THR A 144 -2.22 6.78 8.65
N ALA A 145 -1.17 6.62 9.46
CA ALA A 145 -1.11 7.14 10.82
C ALA A 145 -0.94 8.67 10.89
N SER A 146 -0.15 9.28 9.99
CA SER A 146 0.10 10.73 9.97
C SER A 146 -1.02 11.54 9.31
N GLY A 147 -1.97 10.90 8.62
CA GLY A 147 -3.13 11.58 8.02
C GLY A 147 -4.16 12.11 9.03
N TRP A 148 -3.89 11.98 10.34
CA TRP A 148 -4.81 12.36 11.43
C TRP A 148 -4.24 13.45 12.37
N SER A 149 -3.14 14.12 12.03
CA SER A 149 -2.60 15.29 12.76
C SER A 149 -2.93 16.60 12.07
#